data_AF-A0A1I6WVH9-F1
#
_entry.id   AF-A0A1I6WVH9-F1
#
_cell.length_a   1.000
_cell.length_b   1.000
_cell.length_c   1.000
_cell.angle_alpha   90.00
_cell.angle_beta   90.00
_cell.angle_gamma   90.00
#
_symmetry.space_group_name_H-M   'P 1'
#
loop_
_entity.id
_entity.type
_entity.pdbx_description
1 polymer ?
#
loop_
_entity_poly.entity_id
_entity_poly.type
_entity_poly.pdbx_seq_one_letter_code
_entity_poly.pdbx_strand_id
1 'polypeptide(L)'
;MSNVITLTTRTKADASTAHYQEVAVYGHAGPLTVTLARREDAAGWLHVLLLGSAVGLEIVASLPDDEKGRAVADFVGPAVLRTAELTETEIAAQPEAC
;
A
#
# COMPACT_ATOMS: atom_id res chain seq x y z
N MET A 1 -14.49 -14.81 -26.38
CA MET A 1 -14.13 -15.68 -25.23
C MET A 1 -13.68 -14.75 -24.11
N SER A 2 -14.32 -14.78 -22.95
CA SER A 2 -14.01 -13.86 -21.83
C SER A 2 -12.94 -14.50 -20.93
N ASN A 3 -11.82 -13.84 -20.73
CA ASN A 3 -10.75 -14.30 -19.84
C ASN A 3 -11.14 -13.96 -18.39
N VAL A 4 -11.92 -14.84 -17.75
CA VAL A 4 -12.30 -14.68 -16.35
C VAL A 4 -11.18 -15.25 -15.47
N ILE A 5 -10.57 -14.39 -14.65
CA ILE A 5 -9.56 -14.77 -13.66
C ILE A 5 -10.21 -14.73 -12.28
N THR A 6 -10.25 -15.86 -11.59
CA THR A 6 -10.73 -15.96 -10.20
C THR A 6 -9.57 -15.69 -9.26
N LEU A 7 -9.66 -14.61 -8.47
CA LEU A 7 -8.68 -14.27 -7.44
C LEU A 7 -9.20 -14.73 -6.08
N THR A 8 -8.40 -15.52 -5.36
CA THR A 8 -8.66 -15.86 -3.96
C THR A 8 -8.43 -14.62 -3.10
N THR A 9 -9.44 -14.21 -2.34
CA THR A 9 -9.28 -13.16 -1.33
C THR A 9 -8.32 -13.66 -0.25
N ARG A 10 -7.25 -12.90 0.01
CA ARG A 10 -6.23 -13.29 1.00
C ARG A 10 -6.84 -13.19 2.40
N THR A 11 -6.98 -14.32 3.08
CA THR A 11 -7.35 -14.34 4.51
C THR A 11 -6.27 -13.59 5.30
N LYS A 12 -6.69 -12.61 6.11
CA LYS A 12 -5.81 -11.82 6.98
C LYS A 12 -5.09 -12.79 7.94
N ALA A 13 -3.80 -13.00 7.73
CA ALA A 13 -2.97 -13.82 8.62
C ALA A 13 -2.79 -13.11 9.98
N ASP A 14 -2.63 -13.89 11.05
CA ASP A 14 -2.38 -13.38 12.39
C ASP A 14 -1.20 -12.40 12.41
N ALA A 15 -1.34 -11.35 13.22
CA ALA A 15 -0.36 -10.28 13.35
C ALA A 15 0.93 -10.79 14.01
N SER A 16 1.87 -11.28 13.21
CA SER A 16 3.28 -11.28 13.58
C SER A 16 3.73 -9.82 13.66
N THR A 17 4.14 -9.37 14.84
CA THR A 17 4.77 -8.05 14.99
C THR A 17 6.03 -8.04 14.15
N ALA A 18 6.02 -7.30 13.04
CA ALA A 18 7.15 -7.12 12.15
C ALA A 18 7.60 -5.67 12.21
N HIS A 19 8.91 -5.46 12.29
CA HIS A 19 9.50 -4.12 12.34
C HIS A 19 9.87 -3.68 10.94
N TYR A 20 9.42 -2.48 10.58
CA TYR A 20 9.67 -1.86 9.29
C TYR A 20 10.43 -0.56 9.49
N GLN A 21 11.53 -0.43 8.80
CA GLN A 21 12.26 0.83 8.66
C GLN A 21 11.67 1.61 7.50
N GLU A 22 11.17 2.82 7.77
CA GLU A 22 10.77 3.76 6.73
C GLU A 22 11.99 4.21 5.91
N VAL A 23 11.87 4.10 4.59
CA VAL A 23 12.91 4.49 3.61
C VAL A 23 12.54 5.82 2.95
N ALA A 24 11.28 5.99 2.56
CA ALA A 24 10.77 7.22 1.95
C ALA A 24 9.25 7.32 2.10
N VAL A 25 8.72 8.52 2.25
CA VAL A 25 7.27 8.76 2.23
C VAL A 25 6.89 9.30 0.85
N TYR A 26 5.98 8.61 0.17
CA TYR A 26 5.46 9.06 -1.12
C TYR A 26 4.40 10.15 -0.96
N GLY A 27 3.62 10.11 0.13
CA GLY A 27 2.70 11.18 0.49
C GLY A 27 1.58 10.71 1.42
N HIS A 28 0.59 11.60 1.58
CA HIS A 28 -0.54 11.41 2.48
C HIS A 28 -1.85 11.74 1.73
N ALA A 29 -2.89 10.96 1.98
CA ALA A 29 -4.25 11.18 1.49
C ALA A 29 -5.22 11.09 2.68
N GLY A 30 -5.60 12.23 3.25
CA GLY A 30 -6.39 12.27 4.48
C GLY A 30 -5.67 11.54 5.63
N PRO A 31 -6.28 10.54 6.28
CA PRO A 31 -5.66 9.75 7.34
C PRO A 31 -4.71 8.64 6.82
N LEU A 32 -4.61 8.48 5.49
CA LEU A 32 -3.78 7.46 4.87
C LEU A 32 -2.39 8.00 4.54
N THR A 33 -1.37 7.17 4.75
CA THR A 33 0.04 7.45 4.40
C THR A 33 0.56 6.36 3.49
N VAL A 34 1.23 6.75 2.40
CA VAL A 34 1.89 5.80 1.49
C VAL A 34 3.39 5.93 1.67
N THR A 35 4.04 4.85 2.09
CA THR A 35 5.46 4.84 2.43
C THR A 35 6.18 3.65 1.81
N LEU A 36 7.42 3.87 1.41
CA LEU A 36 8.38 2.83 1.08
C LEU A 36 9.09 2.43 2.37
N ALA A 37 9.02 1.16 2.72
CA ALA A 37 9.66 0.64 3.91
C ALA A 37 10.42 -0.66 3.62
N ARG A 38 11.42 -0.94 4.45
CA ARG A 38 12.16 -2.20 4.45
C ARG A 38 11.88 -2.94 5.74
N ARG A 39 11.71 -4.26 5.67
CA ARG A 39 11.52 -5.08 6.87
C ARG A 39 12.88 -5.32 7.54
N GLU A 40 12.97 -5.12 8.85
CA GLU A 40 14.25 -5.22 9.59
C GLU A 40 14.72 -6.66 9.79
N ASP A 41 13.78 -7.60 9.93
CA ASP A 41 14.03 -9.04 10.12
C ASP A 41 14.12 -9.83 8.79
N ALA A 42 13.84 -9.19 7.66
CA ALA A 42 13.92 -9.80 6.32
C ALA A 42 14.61 -8.86 5.33
N ALA A 43 15.93 -8.98 5.26
CA ALA A 43 16.75 -8.21 4.32
C ALA A 43 16.45 -8.58 2.86
N GLY A 44 16.68 -7.62 1.96
CA GLY A 44 16.58 -7.82 0.51
C GLY A 44 15.22 -7.47 -0.11
N TRP A 45 14.27 -6.97 0.67
CA TRP A 45 12.96 -6.56 0.18
C TRP A 45 12.61 -5.12 0.59
N LEU A 46 12.01 -4.41 -0.36
CA LEU A 46 11.31 -3.15 -0.18
C LEU A 46 9.81 -3.39 -0.29
N HIS A 47 9.05 -2.66 0.51
CA HIS A 47 7.61 -2.76 0.58
C HIS A 47 6.98 -1.39 0.38
N VAL A 48 6.05 -1.28 -0.56
CA VAL A 48 5.15 -0.13 -0.64
C VAL A 48 3.99 -0.41 0.31
N LEU A 49 3.90 0.38 1.37
CA LEU A 49 2.92 0.25 2.44
C LEU A 49 1.87 1.35 2.33
N LEU A 50 0.62 0.96 2.55
CA LEU A 50 -0.48 1.87 2.86
C LEU A 50 -0.78 1.77 4.35
N LEU A 51 -0.66 2.89 5.06
CA LEU A 51 -0.88 2.98 6.50
C LEU A 51 -2.08 3.88 6.78
N GLY A 52 -2.90 3.53 7.76
CA GLY A 52 -4.01 4.39 8.22
C GLY A 52 -4.85 3.73 9.29
N SER A 53 -5.61 4.50 10.06
CA SER A 53 -6.41 3.95 11.16
C SER A 53 -7.49 2.96 10.71
N ALA A 54 -8.10 3.20 9.55
CA ALA A 54 -9.14 2.33 8.98
C ALA A 54 -8.59 1.05 8.34
N VAL A 55 -7.39 1.12 7.75
CA VAL A 55 -6.76 0.00 7.01
C VAL A 55 -5.70 -0.74 7.83
N GLY A 56 -5.21 -0.12 8.90
CA GLY A 56 -4.04 -0.58 9.65
C GLY A 56 -2.77 -0.41 8.82
N LEU A 57 -2.13 -1.54 8.52
CA LEU A 57 -0.98 -1.64 7.63
C LEU A 57 -1.33 -2.63 6.53
N GLU A 58 -1.21 -2.18 5.28
CA GLU A 58 -1.40 -3.00 4.10
C GLU A 58 -0.16 -2.95 3.20
N ILE A 59 0.33 -4.12 2.80
CA ILE A 59 1.45 -4.23 1.86
C ILE A 59 0.88 -4.27 0.45
N VAL A 60 1.05 -3.19 -0.31
CA VAL A 60 0.58 -3.10 -1.71
C VAL A 60 1.52 -3.84 -2.65
N ALA A 61 2.82 -3.68 -2.44
CA ALA A 61 3.84 -4.34 -3.26
C ALA A 61 5.03 -4.76 -2.40
N SER A 62 5.67 -5.87 -2.79
CA SER A 62 6.96 -6.31 -2.26
C SER A 62 7.92 -6.49 -3.42
N LEU A 63 9.06 -5.81 -3.36
CA LEU A 63 10.01 -5.64 -4.46
C LEU A 63 11.42 -5.95 -3.96
N PRO A 64 12.35 -6.43 -4.80
CA PRO A 64 13.74 -6.56 -4.41
C PRO A 64 14.33 -5.21 -3.95
N ASP A 65 15.17 -5.21 -2.90
CA ASP A 65 15.93 -4.02 -2.47
C ASP A 65 17.14 -3.79 -3.39
N ASP A 66 16.86 -3.51 -4.66
CA ASP A 66 17.83 -3.12 -5.69
C ASP A 66 17.34 -1.88 -6.46
N GLU A 67 18.16 -1.39 -7.39
CA GLU A 67 17.82 -0.20 -8.19
C GLU A 67 16.54 -0.38 -9.01
N LYS A 68 16.29 -1.59 -9.54
CA LYS A 68 15.10 -1.86 -10.37
C LYS A 68 13.85 -1.92 -9.49
N GLY A 69 13.93 -2.57 -8.34
CA GLY A 69 12.87 -2.60 -7.36
C GLY A 69 12.52 -1.21 -6.85
N ARG A 70 13.53 -0.36 -6.60
CA ARG A 70 13.31 1.06 -6.26
C ARG A 70 12.61 1.83 -7.38
N ALA A 71 13.05 1.68 -8.63
CA ALA A 71 12.39 2.33 -9.76
C ALA A 71 10.93 1.91 -9.92
N VAL A 72 10.61 0.62 -9.68
CA VAL A 72 9.22 0.14 -9.67
C VAL A 72 8.46 0.73 -8.49
N ALA A 73 9.07 0.78 -7.29
CA ALA A 73 8.45 1.38 -6.11
C ALA A 73 8.10 2.86 -6.35
N ASP A 74 8.99 3.61 -6.99
CA ASP A 74 8.79 5.04 -7.30
C ASP A 74 7.71 5.29 -8.35
N PHE A 75 7.31 4.26 -9.10
CA PHE A 75 6.12 4.30 -9.94
C PHE A 75 4.87 3.89 -9.16
N VAL A 76 4.94 2.81 -8.37
CA VAL A 76 3.81 2.24 -7.63
C VAL A 76 3.35 3.17 -6.50
N GLY A 77 4.27 3.73 -5.72
CA GLY A 77 3.98 4.60 -4.58
C GLY A 77 3.06 5.78 -4.94
N PRO A 78 3.44 6.62 -5.93
CA PRO A 78 2.57 7.70 -6.40
C PRO A 78 1.23 7.21 -6.97
N ALA A 79 1.19 6.05 -7.64
CA ALA A 79 -0.06 5.50 -8.17
C ALA A 79 -1.03 5.08 -7.04
N VAL A 80 -0.49 4.47 -5.97
CA VAL A 80 -1.26 4.13 -4.76
C VAL A 80 -1.77 5.40 -4.08
N LEU A 81 -0.92 6.42 -3.95
CA LEU A 81 -1.32 7.70 -3.37
C LEU A 81 -2.48 8.34 -4.14
N ARG A 82 -2.39 8.40 -5.48
CA ARG A 82 -3.49 8.92 -6.31
C ARG A 82 -4.77 8.10 -6.18
N THR A 83 -4.65 6.79 -6.06
CA THR A 83 -5.82 5.92 -5.82
C THR A 83 -6.46 6.24 -4.47
N ALA A 84 -5.66 6.38 -3.41
CA ALA A 84 -6.16 6.74 -2.08
C ALA A 84 -6.85 8.11 -2.07
N GLU A 85 -6.27 9.12 -2.74
CA GLU A 85 -6.90 10.45 -2.89
C GLU A 85 -8.25 10.37 -3.61
N LEU A 86 -8.36 9.55 -4.66
CA LEU A 86 -9.61 9.34 -5.39
C LEU A 86 -10.65 8.63 -4.53
N THR A 87 -10.26 7.59 -3.79
CA THR A 87 -11.18 6.88 -2.88
C THR A 87 -11.72 7.79 -1.78
N GLU A 88 -10.88 8.62 -1.16
CA GLU A 88 -11.33 9.63 -0.19
C GLU A 88 -12.29 10.64 -0.84
N THR A 89 -12.04 11.04 -2.09
CA THR A 89 -12.92 11.94 -2.85
C THR A 89 -14.26 11.28 -3.17
N GLU A 90 -14.27 9.99 -3.56
CA GLU A 90 -15.50 9.23 -3.83
C GLU A 90 -16.34 9.02 -2.57
N ILE A 91 -15.69 8.72 -1.43
CA ILE A 91 -16.37 8.59 -0.13
C ILE A 91 -16.96 9.94 0.29
N ALA A 92 -16.21 11.04 0.16
CA ALA A 92 -16.70 12.38 0.46
C ALA A 92 -17.80 12.87 -0.50
N ALA A 93 -17.86 12.34 -1.71
CA ALA A 93 -18.87 12.67 -2.72
C ALA A 93 -20.19 11.88 -2.56
N GLN A 94 -20.26 10.90 -1.65
CA GLN A 94 -21.52 10.25 -1.33
C GLN A 94 -22.38 11.21 -0.48
N PRO A 95 -23.53 11.69 -1.00
CA PRO A 95 -24.42 12.51 -0.20
C PRO A 95 -24.91 11.68 0.97
N GLU A 96 -24.80 12.23 2.18
CA GLU A 96 -25.38 11.62 3.38
C GLU A 96 -26.83 11.26 3.09
N ALA A 97 -27.15 9.98 3.12
CA ALA A 97 -28.52 9.50 3.08
C ALA A 97 -29.19 9.93 4.40
N CYS A 98 -29.68 11.16 4.42
CA CYS A 98 -30.62 11.67 5.42
C CYS A 98 -32.02 11.09 5.20
#